data_AF-A0A2V9PUK5-F1
#
_entry.id   AF-A0A2V9PUK5-F1
#
_cell.length_a   1.000
_cell.length_b   1.000
_cell.length_c   1.000
_cell.angle_alpha   90.00
_cell.angle_beta   90.00
_cell.angle_gamma   90.00
#
_symmetry.space_group_name_H-M   'P 1'
#
loop_
_entity.id
_entity.type
_entity.pdbx_description
1 polymer ?
#
loop_
_entity_poly.entity_id
_entity_poly.type
_entity_poly.pdbx_seq_one_letter_code
_entity_poly.pdbx_strand_id
1 'polypeptide(L)'
;MILPEQLIANCRKMPERQEWLVSLPAMLEELTSRWSLCIDAPFDHADVTCSWVAAVLRADGMPAVLKIGMPHMEGADEIHGLRFWNGDPTVQLLEADDERGAMLLERCLPGYMLRSEPEEKQDLVIAALLKRLWRRSTSLNGIHAFRHLSELLNVWRQETLDQAQHWPDAGLVREGLQIFEALGKPAPTDTLLA
;
A
#
# COMPACT_ATOMS: atom_id res chain seq x y z
N MET A 1 -3.44 -6.71 -22.30
CA MET A 1 -3.41 -6.05 -20.97
C MET A 1 -4.36 -4.86 -21.00
N ILE A 2 -5.26 -4.76 -20.03
CA ILE A 2 -6.08 -3.55 -19.82
C ILE A 2 -5.41 -2.76 -18.70
N LEU A 3 -5.24 -1.46 -18.91
CA LEU A 3 -4.65 -0.53 -17.94
C LEU A 3 -5.76 0.39 -17.42
N PRO A 4 -5.98 0.47 -16.09
CA PRO A 4 -6.95 1.40 -15.53
C PRO A 4 -6.65 2.85 -15.92
N GLU A 5 -7.68 3.60 -16.32
CA GLU A 5 -7.51 4.98 -16.81
C GLU A 5 -6.86 5.89 -15.75
N GLN A 6 -7.26 5.72 -14.48
CA GLN A 6 -6.77 6.53 -13.38
C GLN A 6 -5.29 6.24 -13.06
N LEU A 7 -4.85 4.99 -13.25
CA LEU A 7 -3.43 4.62 -13.14
C LEU A 7 -2.61 5.34 -14.20
N ILE A 8 -3.06 5.33 -15.47
CA ILE A 8 -2.40 6.05 -16.57
C ILE A 8 -2.33 7.55 -16.26
N ALA A 9 -3.44 8.15 -15.82
CA ALA A 9 -3.50 9.56 -15.48
C ALA A 9 -2.52 9.92 -14.34
N ASN A 10 -2.39 9.06 -13.32
CA ASN A 10 -1.47 9.28 -12.22
C ASN A 10 0.00 9.12 -12.64
N CYS A 11 0.31 8.15 -13.51
CA CYS A 11 1.65 7.95 -14.03
C CYS A 11 2.13 9.15 -14.86
N ARG A 12 1.24 9.85 -15.56
CA ARG A 12 1.63 11.03 -16.35
C ARG A 12 2.17 12.20 -15.51
N LYS A 13 1.90 12.23 -14.21
CA LYS A 13 2.27 13.35 -13.33
C LYS A 13 3.76 13.45 -13.04
N MET A 14 4.52 12.34 -13.13
CA MET A 14 5.95 12.31 -12.82
C MET A 14 6.69 11.39 -13.80
N PRO A 15 7.88 11.77 -14.32
CA PRO A 15 8.64 10.97 -15.28
C PRO A 15 8.91 9.53 -14.82
N GLU A 16 9.28 9.34 -13.56
CA GLU A 16 9.63 8.04 -12.99
C GLU A 16 8.43 7.07 -13.02
N ARG A 17 7.22 7.61 -12.86
CA ARG A 17 5.97 6.83 -12.93
C ARG A 17 5.59 6.46 -14.36
N GLN A 18 5.97 7.28 -15.34
CA GLN A 18 5.81 6.96 -16.76
C GLN A 18 6.76 5.84 -17.16
N GLU A 19 8.02 5.89 -16.71
CA GLU A 19 9.00 4.83 -16.94
C GLU A 19 8.53 3.48 -16.37
N TRP A 20 7.99 3.49 -15.15
CA TRP A 20 7.36 2.32 -14.56
C TRP A 20 6.19 1.79 -15.39
N LEU A 21 5.33 2.69 -15.91
CA LEU A 21 4.20 2.28 -16.75
C LEU A 21 4.66 1.63 -18.06
N VAL A 22 5.78 2.10 -18.62
CA VAL A 22 6.39 1.53 -19.85
C VAL A 22 6.98 0.15 -19.58
N SER A 23 7.54 -0.12 -18.40
CA SER A 23 8.11 -1.43 -18.05
C SER A 23 7.06 -2.46 -17.62
N LEU A 24 5.86 -2.02 -17.22
CA LEU A 24 4.79 -2.86 -16.70
C LEU A 24 4.39 -4.07 -17.57
N PRO A 25 4.25 -3.97 -18.91
CA PRO A 25 3.91 -5.12 -19.75
C PRO A 25 4.95 -6.24 -19.65
N ALA A 26 6.24 -5.90 -19.72
CA ALA A 26 7.33 -6.87 -19.63
C ALA A 26 7.40 -7.51 -18.23
N MET A 27 7.18 -6.71 -17.18
CA MET A 27 7.09 -7.24 -15.81
C MET A 27 5.93 -8.24 -15.68
N LEU A 28 4.77 -7.95 -16.26
CA LEU A 28 3.63 -8.87 -16.22
C LEU A 28 3.92 -10.19 -16.94
N GLU A 29 4.50 -10.14 -18.13
CA GLU A 29 4.89 -11.35 -18.87
C GLU A 29 5.90 -12.20 -18.07
N GLU A 30 6.89 -11.57 -17.46
CA GLU A 30 7.87 -12.29 -16.63
C GLU A 30 7.21 -12.90 -15.39
N LEU A 31 6.44 -12.12 -14.63
CA LEU A 31 5.82 -12.54 -13.37
C LEU A 31 4.78 -13.65 -13.60
N THR A 32 3.96 -13.53 -14.65
CA THR A 32 2.97 -14.55 -15.01
C THR A 32 3.62 -15.86 -15.42
N SER A 33 4.72 -15.80 -16.17
CA SER A 33 5.51 -16.98 -16.52
C SER A 33 6.16 -17.60 -15.27
N ARG A 34 6.87 -16.78 -14.49
CA ARG A 34 7.62 -17.20 -13.29
C ARG A 34 6.72 -17.82 -12.22
N TRP A 35 5.55 -17.26 -11.99
CA TRP A 35 4.59 -17.73 -10.99
C TRP A 35 3.48 -18.62 -11.56
N SER A 36 3.55 -18.98 -12.84
CA SER A 36 2.58 -19.83 -13.54
C SER A 36 1.13 -19.34 -13.36
N LEU A 37 0.89 -18.08 -13.71
CA LEU A 37 -0.38 -17.39 -13.52
C LEU A 37 -1.13 -17.19 -14.84
N CYS A 38 -2.44 -17.39 -14.80
CA CYS A 38 -3.36 -16.94 -15.84
C CYS A 38 -4.04 -15.65 -15.36
N ILE A 39 -3.83 -14.54 -16.07
CA ILE A 39 -4.46 -13.26 -15.76
C ILE A 39 -5.95 -13.32 -16.17
N ASP A 40 -6.82 -12.96 -15.22
CA ASP A 40 -8.24 -12.72 -15.44
C ASP A 40 -8.49 -11.20 -15.57
N ALA A 41 -9.68 -10.71 -15.23
CA ALA A 41 -9.97 -9.28 -15.29
C ALA A 41 -9.11 -8.45 -14.30
N PRO A 42 -8.48 -7.36 -14.75
CA PRO A 42 -7.92 -6.37 -13.83
C PRO A 42 -9.03 -5.70 -13.04
N PHE A 43 -8.70 -5.30 -11.81
CA PHE A 43 -9.59 -4.46 -11.02
C PHE A 43 -9.53 -3.04 -11.57
N ASP A 44 -10.63 -2.62 -12.19
CA ASP A 44 -10.78 -1.30 -12.79
C ASP A 44 -11.84 -0.50 -12.00
N HIS A 45 -11.43 -0.07 -10.81
CA HIS A 45 -12.24 0.80 -9.95
C HIS A 45 -11.52 2.14 -9.81
N ALA A 46 -12.29 3.22 -9.57
CA ALA A 46 -11.76 4.58 -9.45
C ALA A 46 -10.65 4.71 -8.37
N ASP A 47 -10.63 3.81 -7.39
CA ASP A 47 -9.66 3.79 -6.30
C ASP A 47 -8.32 3.11 -6.67
N VAL A 48 -8.19 2.50 -7.84
CA VAL A 48 -6.96 1.84 -8.30
C VAL A 48 -6.07 2.86 -9.02
N THR A 49 -5.28 3.61 -8.25
CA THR A 49 -4.53 4.78 -8.78
C THR A 49 -3.02 4.67 -8.72
N CYS A 50 -2.48 3.79 -7.87
CA CYS A 50 -1.04 3.70 -7.57
C CYS A 50 -0.45 2.29 -7.77
N SER A 51 -1.22 1.37 -8.35
CA SER A 51 -0.78 0.00 -8.62
C SER A 51 -1.59 -0.57 -9.77
N TRP A 52 -1.01 -1.52 -10.50
CA TRP A 52 -1.79 -2.39 -11.37
C TRP A 52 -2.21 -3.62 -10.56
N VAL A 53 -3.50 -3.96 -10.57
CA VAL A 53 -4.05 -5.05 -9.76
C VAL A 53 -4.99 -5.89 -10.61
N ALA A 54 -4.84 -7.22 -10.58
CA ALA A 54 -5.74 -8.13 -11.29
C ALA A 54 -6.03 -9.41 -10.53
N ALA A 55 -7.21 -9.97 -10.78
CA ALA A 55 -7.49 -11.35 -10.45
C ALA A 55 -6.62 -12.27 -11.32
N VAL A 56 -6.11 -13.34 -10.72
CA VAL A 56 -5.35 -14.37 -11.43
C VAL A 56 -5.75 -15.76 -10.96
N LEU A 57 -5.52 -16.76 -11.81
CA LEU A 57 -5.55 -18.17 -11.43
C LEU A 57 -4.13 -18.71 -11.40
N ARG A 58 -3.80 -19.42 -10.33
CA ARG A 58 -2.55 -20.18 -10.21
C ARG A 58 -2.65 -21.49 -11.01
N ALA A 59 -1.50 -22.12 -11.27
CA ALA A 59 -1.43 -23.41 -11.97
C ALA A 59 -2.26 -24.54 -11.31
N ASP A 60 -2.49 -24.47 -10.00
CA ASP A 60 -3.33 -25.41 -9.25
C ASP A 60 -4.84 -25.08 -9.31
N GLY A 61 -5.22 -24.01 -10.03
CA GLY A 61 -6.59 -23.52 -10.15
C GLY A 61 -7.03 -22.63 -9.00
N MET A 62 -6.19 -22.38 -7.99
CA MET A 62 -6.56 -21.53 -6.87
C MET A 62 -6.57 -20.05 -7.29
N PRO A 63 -7.62 -19.28 -6.90
CA PRO A 63 -7.68 -17.87 -7.22
C PRO A 63 -6.74 -17.05 -6.33
N ALA A 64 -6.10 -16.05 -6.92
CA ALA A 64 -5.22 -15.10 -6.25
C ALA A 64 -5.40 -13.68 -6.83
N VAL A 65 -4.67 -12.72 -6.27
CA VAL A 65 -4.59 -11.34 -6.77
C VAL A 65 -3.14 -10.99 -7.05
N LEU A 66 -2.84 -10.58 -8.28
CA LEU A 66 -1.55 -10.01 -8.64
C LEU A 66 -1.62 -8.49 -8.47
N LYS A 67 -0.76 -7.93 -7.62
CA LYS A 67 -0.57 -6.50 -7.44
C LYS A 67 0.86 -6.12 -7.82
N ILE A 68 1.01 -5.10 -8.66
CA ILE A 68 2.31 -4.49 -8.99
C ILE A 68 2.23 -3.04 -8.58
N GLY A 69 2.95 -2.69 -7.51
CA GLY A 69 3.01 -1.34 -6.98
C GLY A 69 3.84 -0.43 -7.88
N MET A 70 3.36 0.79 -8.11
CA MET A 70 4.23 1.86 -8.60
C MET A 70 5.22 2.24 -7.50
N PRO A 71 6.52 2.45 -7.79
CA PRO A 71 7.47 2.88 -6.78
C PRO A 71 7.05 4.21 -6.14
N HIS A 72 6.81 4.20 -4.84
CA HIS A 72 6.53 5.39 -4.04
C HIS A 72 6.89 5.14 -2.58
N MET A 73 7.08 6.25 -1.87
CA MET A 73 7.58 6.31 -0.50
C MET A 73 6.73 5.49 0.48
N GLU A 74 5.40 5.54 0.31
CA GLU A 74 4.41 4.93 1.19
C GLU A 74 4.30 3.42 0.98
N GLY A 75 4.52 2.94 -0.24
CA GLY A 75 4.43 1.52 -0.58
C GLY A 75 5.71 0.72 -0.34
N ALA A 76 6.82 1.38 -0.01
CA ALA A 76 8.15 0.74 0.08
C ALA A 76 8.20 -0.45 1.07
N ASP A 77 7.45 -0.35 2.18
CA ASP A 77 7.49 -1.36 3.24
C ASP A 77 6.29 -2.32 3.19
N GLU A 78 5.45 -2.27 2.15
CA GLU A 78 4.20 -3.04 2.07
C GLU A 78 4.46 -4.56 2.12
N ILE A 79 5.44 -5.05 1.35
CA ILE A 79 5.80 -6.48 1.32
C ILE A 79 6.32 -6.93 2.69
N HIS A 80 7.17 -6.12 3.33
CA HIS A 80 7.68 -6.39 4.68
C HIS A 80 6.54 -6.47 5.69
N GLY A 81 5.57 -5.56 5.59
CA GLY A 81 4.37 -5.57 6.40
C GLY A 81 3.57 -6.87 6.24
N LEU A 82 3.23 -7.25 5.01
CA LEU A 82 2.47 -8.48 4.76
C LEU A 82 3.16 -9.74 5.28
N ARG A 83 4.50 -9.81 5.19
CA ARG A 83 5.28 -10.90 5.80
C ARG A 83 5.22 -10.89 7.33
N PHE A 84 5.20 -9.69 7.93
CA PHE A 84 5.13 -9.54 9.38
C PHE A 84 3.77 -9.97 9.96
N TRP A 85 2.64 -9.54 9.36
CA TRP A 85 1.31 -9.97 9.83
C TRP A 85 0.97 -11.40 9.42
N ASN A 86 1.54 -11.89 8.32
CA ASN A 86 1.45 -13.29 7.88
C ASN A 86 0.01 -13.83 7.85
N GLY A 87 -0.91 -13.09 7.23
CA GLY A 87 -2.31 -13.49 7.10
C GLY A 87 -3.20 -13.15 8.30
N ASP A 88 -2.68 -12.45 9.32
CA ASP A 88 -3.48 -12.05 10.48
C ASP A 88 -3.12 -10.63 10.97
N PRO A 89 -3.98 -9.61 10.76
CA PRO A 89 -5.30 -9.66 10.15
C PRO A 89 -5.32 -9.38 8.64
N THR A 90 -4.17 -9.43 7.96
CA THR A 90 -4.06 -9.12 6.53
C THR A 90 -4.36 -10.33 5.65
N VAL A 91 -4.41 -10.12 4.32
CA VAL A 91 -4.28 -11.24 3.37
C VAL A 91 -2.91 -11.89 3.49
N GLN A 92 -2.82 -13.18 3.11
CA GLN A 92 -1.53 -13.84 2.97
C GLN A 92 -0.78 -13.35 1.72
N LEU A 93 0.51 -13.13 1.88
CA LEU A 93 1.45 -12.96 0.77
C LEU A 93 1.89 -14.35 0.30
N LEU A 94 1.50 -14.71 -0.92
CA LEU A 94 1.77 -16.03 -1.51
C LEU A 94 3.13 -16.06 -2.20
N GLU A 95 3.47 -15.01 -2.94
CA GLU A 95 4.76 -14.81 -3.62
C GLU A 95 5.08 -13.30 -3.67
N ALA A 96 6.35 -12.94 -3.76
CA ALA A 96 6.79 -11.54 -3.87
C ALA A 96 8.01 -11.36 -4.78
N ASP A 97 8.08 -10.17 -5.38
CA ASP A 97 9.26 -9.60 -6.02
C ASP A 97 9.57 -8.28 -5.32
N ASP A 98 10.49 -8.32 -4.35
CA ASP A 98 10.83 -7.17 -3.51
C ASP A 98 11.39 -5.99 -4.32
N GLU A 99 12.24 -6.28 -5.30
CA GLU A 99 12.89 -5.25 -6.12
C GLU A 99 11.88 -4.46 -6.95
N ARG A 100 10.81 -5.12 -7.40
CA ARG A 100 9.80 -4.54 -8.30
C ARG A 100 8.49 -4.19 -7.61
N GLY A 101 8.38 -4.45 -6.29
CA GLY A 101 7.15 -4.22 -5.54
C GLY A 101 5.96 -5.06 -6.07
N ALA A 102 6.22 -6.26 -6.60
CA ALA A 102 5.18 -7.14 -7.10
C ALA A 102 4.80 -8.19 -6.06
N MET A 103 3.51 -8.47 -5.95
CA MET A 103 2.95 -9.32 -4.90
C MET A 103 1.87 -10.21 -5.49
N LEU A 104 1.94 -11.50 -5.19
CA LEU A 104 0.83 -12.43 -5.35
C LEU A 104 0.16 -12.60 -3.99
N LEU A 105 -1.11 -12.24 -3.90
CA LEU A 105 -1.87 -12.17 -2.66
C LEU A 105 -3.00 -13.18 -2.65
N GLU A 106 -3.35 -13.65 -1.46
CA GLU A 106 -4.61 -14.36 -1.22
C GLU A 106 -5.80 -13.53 -1.71
N ARG A 107 -6.71 -14.18 -2.44
CA ARG A 107 -7.96 -13.55 -2.86
C ARG A 107 -9.02 -13.75 -1.76
N CYS A 108 -9.43 -12.65 -1.11
CA CYS A 108 -10.51 -12.67 -0.12
C CYS A 108 -11.86 -13.04 -0.75
N LEU A 109 -12.23 -14.32 -0.66
CA LEU A 109 -13.54 -14.82 -1.07
C LEU A 109 -14.09 -15.80 -0.03
N PRO A 110 -15.41 -15.75 0.26
CA PRO A 110 -16.39 -14.75 -0.18
C PRO A 110 -16.24 -13.40 0.56
N GLY A 111 -16.84 -12.33 0.04
CA GLY A 111 -16.87 -11.03 0.71
C GLY A 111 -17.35 -9.88 -0.18
N TYR A 112 -17.53 -8.70 0.42
CA TYR A 112 -17.83 -7.46 -0.27
C TYR A 112 -17.14 -6.29 0.43
N MET A 113 -17.09 -5.13 -0.23
CA MET A 113 -16.38 -3.95 0.28
C MET A 113 -17.06 -3.41 1.55
N LEU A 114 -16.30 -3.23 2.64
CA LEU A 114 -16.82 -2.74 3.92
C LEU A 114 -17.57 -1.40 3.80
N ARG A 115 -17.18 -0.54 2.86
CA ARG A 115 -17.84 0.75 2.60
C ARG A 115 -19.31 0.67 2.17
N SER A 116 -19.80 -0.51 1.79
CA SER A 116 -21.23 -0.70 1.51
C SER A 116 -22.07 -0.87 2.77
N GLU A 117 -21.44 -0.98 3.95
CA GLU A 117 -22.11 -1.05 5.25
C GLU A 117 -22.35 0.34 5.86
N PRO A 118 -23.29 0.46 6.82
CA PRO A 118 -23.42 1.66 7.65
C PRO A 118 -22.12 1.98 8.42
N GLU A 119 -21.83 3.27 8.59
CA GLU A 119 -20.59 3.77 9.21
C GLU A 119 -20.33 3.15 10.59
N GLU A 120 -21.36 2.98 11.41
CA GLU A 120 -21.22 2.41 12.76
C GLU A 120 -20.69 0.98 12.74
N LYS A 121 -21.02 0.22 11.68
CA LYS A 121 -20.49 -1.13 11.48
C LYS A 121 -19.07 -1.10 10.91
N GLN A 122 -18.77 -0.12 10.04
CA GLN A 122 -17.41 0.07 9.54
C GLN A 122 -16.45 0.35 10.70
N ASP A 123 -16.82 1.27 11.60
CA ASP A 123 -16.03 1.65 12.77
C ASP A 123 -15.69 0.46 13.67
N LEU A 124 -16.68 -0.40 13.95
CA LEU A 124 -16.47 -1.58 14.78
C LEU A 124 -15.50 -2.57 14.14
N VAL A 125 -15.61 -2.79 12.82
CA VAL A 125 -14.71 -3.68 12.07
C VAL A 125 -13.29 -3.10 12.04
N ILE A 126 -13.15 -1.82 11.69
CA ILE A 126 -11.86 -1.12 11.60
C ILE A 126 -11.17 -1.11 12.97
N ALA A 127 -11.88 -0.73 14.03
CA ALA A 127 -11.32 -0.71 15.39
C ALA A 127 -10.85 -2.10 15.86
N ALA A 128 -11.56 -3.17 15.48
CA ALA A 128 -11.15 -4.53 15.78
C ALA A 128 -9.89 -4.96 15.00
N LEU A 129 -9.78 -4.56 13.74
CA LEU A 129 -8.59 -4.82 12.91
C LEU A 129 -7.37 -4.04 13.41
N LEU A 130 -7.52 -2.75 13.73
CA LEU A 130 -6.43 -1.91 14.25
C LEU A 130 -5.80 -2.50 15.51
N LYS A 131 -6.61 -3.05 16.42
CA LYS A 131 -6.10 -3.74 17.62
C LYS A 131 -5.27 -4.99 17.31
N ARG A 132 -5.54 -5.67 16.20
CA ARG A 132 -4.82 -6.88 15.75
C ARG A 132 -3.57 -6.54 14.93
N LEU A 133 -3.63 -5.45 14.15
CA LEU A 133 -2.49 -4.89 13.42
C LEU A 133 -1.43 -4.36 14.37
N TRP A 134 -1.85 -3.80 15.51
CA TRP A 134 -0.96 -3.32 16.56
C TRP A 134 -0.20 -4.47 17.22
N ARG A 135 1.03 -4.71 16.75
CA ARG A 135 1.92 -5.73 17.30
C ARG A 135 3.26 -5.13 17.66
N ARG A 136 3.82 -5.58 18.78
CA ARG A 136 5.22 -5.31 19.11
C ARG A 136 6.06 -6.31 18.32
N SER A 137 6.98 -5.81 17.51
CA SER A 137 8.04 -6.69 17.03
C SER A 137 9.02 -6.91 18.18
N THR A 138 9.32 -8.17 18.47
CA THR A 138 10.31 -8.55 19.49
C THR A 138 11.66 -8.93 18.87
N SER A 139 11.79 -8.87 17.54
CA SER A 139 13.04 -9.15 16.84
C SER A 139 13.63 -7.85 16.29
N LEU A 140 14.92 -7.62 16.56
CA LEU A 140 15.70 -6.51 16.01
C LEU A 140 15.63 -6.52 14.47
N ASN A 141 15.71 -7.70 13.85
CA ASN A 141 15.64 -7.86 12.39
C ASN A 141 14.26 -7.52 11.80
N GLY A 142 13.18 -7.60 12.58
CA GLY A 142 11.83 -7.26 12.13
C GLY A 142 11.47 -5.78 12.25
N ILE A 143 12.18 -5.01 13.09
CA ILE A 143 11.93 -3.56 13.27
C ILE A 143 12.75 -2.74 12.27
N HIS A 144 14.00 -3.13 12.02
CA HIS A 144 14.89 -2.38 11.12
C HIS A 144 14.53 -2.46 9.63
N ALA A 145 13.56 -3.31 9.27
CA ALA A 145 13.02 -3.38 7.92
C ALA A 145 11.98 -2.29 7.62
N PHE A 146 11.50 -1.58 8.65
CA PHE A 146 10.51 -0.53 8.51
C PHE A 146 11.15 0.83 8.78
N ARG A 147 10.85 1.79 7.92
CA ARG A 147 11.15 3.19 8.21
C ARG A 147 10.35 3.65 9.44
N HIS A 148 10.95 4.51 10.25
CA HIS A 148 10.22 5.06 11.39
C HIS A 148 9.13 6.03 10.90
N LEU A 149 7.94 6.00 11.50
CA LEU A 149 6.82 6.87 11.11
C LEU A 149 7.23 8.35 11.14
N SER A 150 8.06 8.78 12.11
CA SER A 150 8.57 10.16 12.17
C SER A 150 9.29 10.61 10.89
N GLU A 151 9.93 9.70 10.14
CA GLU A 151 10.55 10.03 8.87
C GLU A 151 9.51 10.33 7.78
N LEU A 152 8.44 9.54 7.71
CA LEU A 152 7.28 9.82 6.84
C LEU A 152 6.64 11.16 7.19
N LEU A 153 6.39 11.38 8.49
CA LEU A 153 5.78 12.62 8.98
C LEU A 153 6.64 13.84 8.61
N ASN A 154 7.98 13.71 8.67
CA ASN A 154 8.88 14.78 8.26
C ASN A 154 8.80 15.09 6.76
N VAL A 155 8.69 14.06 5.91
CA VAL A 155 8.52 14.26 4.46
C VAL A 155 7.19 14.95 4.17
N TRP A 156 6.08 14.45 4.70
CA TRP A 156 4.76 15.05 4.47
C TRP A 156 4.67 16.48 5.02
N ARG A 157 5.32 16.76 6.16
CA ARG A 157 5.45 18.13 6.67
C ARG A 157 6.15 19.03 5.67
N GLN A 158 7.28 18.60 5.11
CA GLN A 158 8.03 19.39 4.14
C GLN A 158 7.20 19.62 2.87
N GLU A 159 6.57 18.58 2.33
CA GLU A 159 5.68 18.70 1.16
C GLU A 159 4.51 19.66 1.42
N THR A 160 3.95 19.64 2.64
CA THR A 160 2.88 20.56 3.04
C THR A 160 3.36 22.00 3.09
N LEU A 161 4.58 22.24 3.60
CA LEU A 161 5.21 23.57 3.64
C LEU A 161 5.57 24.07 2.24
N ASP A 162 6.08 23.21 1.36
CA ASP A 162 6.42 23.57 -0.02
C ASP A 162 5.17 23.96 -0.81
N GLN A 163 4.01 23.42 -0.43
CA GLN A 163 2.70 23.76 -0.98
C GLN A 163 2.01 24.93 -0.26
N ALA A 164 2.71 25.66 0.62
CA ALA A 164 2.16 26.74 1.46
C ALA A 164 1.22 27.69 0.73
N GLN A 165 1.59 28.07 -0.50
CA GLN A 165 0.88 29.03 -1.34
C GLN A 165 -0.51 28.56 -1.82
N HIS A 166 -0.78 27.25 -1.78
CA HIS A 166 -2.05 26.67 -2.23
C HIS A 166 -3.05 26.50 -1.08
N TRP A 167 -2.63 26.70 0.16
CA TRP A 167 -3.50 26.53 1.32
C TRP A 167 -4.36 27.78 1.54
N PRO A 168 -5.68 27.62 1.80
CA PRO A 168 -6.55 28.74 2.13
C PRO A 168 -6.10 29.54 3.36
N ASP A 169 -5.48 28.88 4.34
CA ASP A 169 -4.91 29.50 5.54
C ASP A 169 -3.58 28.84 5.92
N ALA A 170 -2.48 29.44 5.48
CA ALA A 170 -1.13 28.98 5.81
C ALA A 170 -0.77 29.18 7.31
N GLY A 171 -1.48 30.04 8.03
CA GLY A 171 -1.34 30.19 9.49
C GLY A 171 -1.83 28.93 10.20
N LEU A 172 -3.07 28.55 9.93
CA LEU A 172 -3.69 27.35 10.51
C LEU A 172 -2.93 26.07 10.14
N VAL A 173 -2.46 25.95 8.88
CA VAL A 173 -1.63 24.81 8.47
C VAL A 173 -0.34 24.73 9.29
N ARG A 174 0.34 25.86 9.53
CA ARG A 174 1.55 25.88 10.36
C ARG A 174 1.27 25.47 11.81
N GLU A 175 0.16 25.90 12.39
CA GLU A 175 -0.24 25.45 13.74
C GLU A 175 -0.50 23.94 13.78
N GLY A 176 -1.21 23.40 12.78
CA GLY A 176 -1.41 21.96 12.64
C GLY A 176 -0.09 21.19 12.52
N LEU A 177 0.87 21.70 11.73
CA LEU A 177 2.19 21.10 11.57
C LEU A 177 3.02 21.10 12.87
N GLN A 178 2.85 22.09 13.74
CA GLN A 178 3.50 22.07 15.06
C GLN A 178 2.97 20.95 15.95
N ILE A 179 1.66 20.70 15.94
CA ILE A 179 1.05 19.57 16.66
C ILE A 179 1.51 18.25 16.05
N PHE A 180 1.52 18.17 14.72
CA PHE A 180 1.97 17.00 13.97
C PHE A 180 3.41 16.62 14.31
N GLU A 181 4.31 17.59 14.40
CA GLU A 181 5.70 17.38 14.82
C GLU A 181 5.79 16.95 16.29
N ALA A 182 5.01 17.55 17.19
CA ALA A 182 5.01 17.19 18.60
C ALA A 182 4.57 15.73 18.82
N LEU A 183 3.53 15.29 18.11
CA LEU A 183 3.00 13.93 18.18
C LEU A 183 3.84 12.90 17.41
N GLY A 184 4.59 13.35 16.39
CA GLY A 184 5.43 12.48 15.56
C GLY A 184 6.75 12.06 16.19
N LYS A 185 7.08 12.54 17.41
CA LYS A 185 8.32 12.18 18.09
C LYS A 185 8.31 10.70 18.50
N PRO A 186 9.40 9.95 18.26
CA PRO A 186 9.51 8.56 18.69
C PRO A 186 9.22 8.40 20.19
N ALA A 187 8.48 7.36 20.55
CA ALA A 187 8.29 6.96 21.93
C ALA A 187 9.54 6.19 22.44
N PRO A 188 9.68 5.97 23.77
CA PRO A 188 10.78 5.16 24.30
C PRO A 188 10.79 3.70 23.83
N THR A 189 9.66 3.23 23.29
CA THR A 189 9.49 1.88 22.75
C THR A 189 8.86 1.95 21.38
N ASP A 190 9.52 1.37 20.38
CA ASP A 190 8.97 1.26 19.04
C ASP A 190 7.85 0.21 19.00
N THR A 191 6.75 0.55 18.35
CA THR A 191 5.66 -0.36 18.04
C THR A 191 5.39 -0.29 16.55
N LEU A 192 5.17 -1.44 15.90
CA LEU A 192 4.70 -1.40 14.53
C LEU A 192 3.19 -1.14 14.55
N LEU A 193 2.83 -0.01 13.97
CA LEU A 193 1.47 0.31 13.55
C LEU A 193 1.54 0.45 12.04
N ALA A 194 0.83 -0.40 11.32
CA ALA A 194 0.56 -0.16 9.91
C ALA A 194 -0.93 -0.28 9.65
#